data_AF-A0A660QWT2-F1
#
_entry.id   AF-A0A660QWT2-F1
#
_cell.length_a   1.000
_cell.length_b   1.000
_cell.length_c   1.000
_cell.angle_alpha   90.00
_cell.angle_beta   90.00
_cell.angle_gamma   90.00
#
_symmetry.space_group_name_H-M   'P 1'
#
loop_
_entity.id
_entity.type
_entity.pdbx_description
1 polymer ?
#
loop_
_entity_poly.entity_id
_entity_poly.type
_entity_poly.pdbx_seq_one_letter_code
_entity_poly.pdbx_strand_id
1 'polypeptide(L)' 'MFYDVFKKMYESIPKSDLIPTSPAEKWYRSMLIYEYSKKAAEQDLKPLVNMVYKQIGGKVYHTR' A
#
# COMPACT_ATOMS: atom_id res chain seq x y z
N MET A 1 2.64 4.75 1.50
CA MET A 1 3.48 3.61 1.94
C MET A 1 2.89 2.27 1.51
N PHE A 2 1.85 1.72 2.15
CA PHE A 2 1.30 0.40 1.76
C PHE A 2 0.71 0.39 0.35
N TYR A 3 0.05 1.47 -0.05
CA TYR A 3 -0.41 1.65 -1.43
C TYR A 3 0.72 1.52 -2.45
N ASP A 4 1.86 2.16 -2.21
CA ASP A 4 3.00 2.12 -3.13
C ASP A 4 3.59 0.71 -3.23
N VAL A 5 3.61 -0.03 -2.12
CA VAL A 5 4.05 -1.43 -2.08
C VAL A 5 3.11 -2.30 -2.90
N PHE A 6 1.80 -2.25 -2.63
CA PHE A 6 0.82 -3.07 -3.35
C PHE A 6 0.70 -2.69 -4.82
N LYS A 7 0.85 -1.41 -5.15
CA LYS A 7 0.94 -0.95 -6.54
C LYS A 7 2.14 -1.56 -7.25
N LYS A 8 3.34 -1.51 -6.64
CA LYS A 8 4.56 -2.13 -7.20
C LYS A 8 4.42 -3.64 -7.35
N MET A 9 3.80 -4.32 -6.38
CA MET A 9 3.49 -5.75 -6.48
C MET A 9 2.59 -6.03 -7.68
N TYR A 10 1.50 -5.28 -7.86
CA TYR A 10 0.61 -5.42 -9.00
C TYR A 10 1.31 -5.10 -10.35
N GLU A 11 2.21 -4.12 -10.36
CA GLU A 11 2.99 -3.76 -11.54
C GLU A 11 4.02 -4.83 -11.93
N SER A 12 4.55 -5.58 -10.96
CA SER A 12 5.50 -6.66 -11.21
C SER A 12 4.91 -7.92 -11.83
N ILE A 13 3.58 -8.07 -11.80
CA ILE A 13 2.90 -9.21 -12.41
C ILE A 13 2.92 -9.05 -13.94
N PRO A 14 3.47 -10.01 -14.70
CA PRO A 14 3.43 -9.99 -16.15
C PRO A 14 1.99 -9.90 -16.65
N LYS A 15 1.71 -8.91 -17.49
CA LYS A 15 0.37 -8.68 -18.07
C LYS A 15 0.38 -9.15 -19.52
N SER A 16 -0.73 -9.75 -19.93
CA SER A 16 -0.95 -10.09 -21.33
C SER A 16 -1.35 -8.82 -22.10
N ASP A 17 -0.64 -8.54 -23.19
CA ASP A 17 -0.98 -7.45 -24.11
C ASP A 17 -2.08 -7.83 -25.12
N LEU A 18 -2.63 -9.05 -25.01
CA LEU A 18 -3.67 -9.54 -25.92
C LEU A 18 -5.02 -8.80 -25.76
N ILE A 19 -5.26 -8.21 -24.59
CA ILE A 19 -6.49 -7.45 -24.31
C ILE A 19 -6.11 -6.05 -23.81
N PRO A 20 -6.37 -5.00 -24.60
CA PRO A 20 -6.03 -3.65 -24.20
C PRO A 20 -6.86 -3.21 -22.98
N THR A 21 -6.17 -2.72 -21.96
CA THR A 21 -6.81 -2.22 -20.74
C THR A 21 -7.34 -0.80 -20.96
N SER A 22 -8.63 -0.58 -20.72
CA SER A 22 -9.24 0.75 -20.86
C SER A 22 -8.73 1.73 -19.80
N PRO A 23 -8.76 3.06 -20.05
CA PRO A 23 -8.42 4.06 -19.03
C PRO A 23 -9.27 3.93 -17.75
N ALA A 24 -10.56 3.63 -17.90
CA ALA A 24 -11.47 3.43 -16.78
C ALA A 24 -11.08 2.20 -15.93
N GLU A 25 -10.69 1.11 -16.57
CA GLU A 25 -10.23 -0.09 -15.84
C GLU A 25 -8.92 0.17 -15.10
N LYS A 26 -7.96 0.89 -15.72
CA LYS A 26 -6.71 1.29 -15.05
C LYS A 26 -6.97 2.16 -13.82
N TRP A 27 -7.88 3.13 -13.95
CA TRP A 27 -8.30 3.99 -12.85
C TRP A 27 -8.98 3.18 -11.74
N TYR A 28 -9.98 2.37 -12.09
CA TYR A 28 -10.74 1.57 -11.12
C TYR A 28 -9.84 0.61 -10.34
N ARG A 29 -8.90 -0.02 -11.04
CA ARG A 29 -7.93 -0.92 -10.40
C ARG A 29 -6.98 -0.18 -9.46
N SER A 30 -6.55 1.03 -9.82
CA SER A 30 -5.76 1.87 -8.92
C SER A 30 -6.55 2.26 -7.66
N MET A 31 -7.83 2.57 -7.82
CA MET A 31 -8.75 2.85 -6.71
C MET A 31 -8.94 1.63 -5.79
N LEU A 32 -9.10 0.43 -6.35
CA LEU A 32 -9.20 -0.82 -5.58
C LEU A 32 -7.94 -1.07 -4.75
N ILE A 33 -6.75 -0.93 -5.35
CA ILE A 33 -5.49 -1.10 -4.63
C ILE A 33 -5.40 -0.08 -3.49
N TYR A 34 -5.80 1.16 -3.73
CA TYR A 34 -5.79 2.21 -2.71
C TYR A 34 -6.72 1.93 -1.53
N GLU A 35 -7.98 1.56 -1.77
CA GLU A 35 -8.93 1.24 -0.69
C GLU A 35 -8.55 -0.04 0.06
N TYR A 36 -8.06 -1.07 -0.64
CA TYR A 36 -7.51 -2.25 0.00
C TYR A 36 -6.32 -1.90 0.90
N SER A 37 -5.43 -1.01 0.44
CA SER A 37 -4.28 -0.57 1.22
C SER A 37 -4.68 0.10 2.53
N LYS A 38 -5.73 0.92 2.50
CA LYS A 38 -6.28 1.55 3.71
C LYS A 38 -6.82 0.49 4.66
N LYS A 39 -7.64 -0.43 4.16
CA LYS A 39 -8.25 -1.48 4.99
C LYS A 39 -7.22 -2.42 5.61
N ALA A 40 -6.24 -2.85 4.81
CA ALA A 40 -5.14 -3.67 5.29
C ALA A 40 -4.31 -2.93 6.35
N ALA A 41 -4.07 -1.62 6.21
CA ALA A 41 -3.36 -0.84 7.22
C ALA A 41 -4.15 -0.69 8.53
N GLU A 42 -5.47 -0.55 8.45
CA GLU A 42 -6.37 -0.41 9.61
C GLU A 42 -6.56 -1.71 10.38
N GLN A 43 -6.62 -2.85 9.68
CA GLN A 43 -7.02 -4.14 10.24
C GLN A 43 -5.82 -5.09 10.37
N ASP A 44 -5.28 -5.53 9.23
CA ASP A 44 -4.35 -6.66 9.17
C ASP A 44 -2.91 -6.28 9.56
N LEU A 45 -2.50 -5.07 9.20
CA LEU A 45 -1.14 -4.57 9.41
C LEU A 45 -1.05 -3.64 10.62
N LYS A 46 -2.11 -3.50 11.42
CA LYS A 46 -2.13 -2.67 12.62
C LYS A 46 -0.95 -2.95 13.57
N PRO A 47 -0.52 -4.20 13.83
CA PRO A 47 0.67 -4.48 14.63
C PRO A 47 1.96 -3.94 14.00
N LEU A 48 2.13 -4.10 12.68
CA LEU A 48 3.28 -3.60 11.93
C LEU A 48 3.30 -2.06 11.90
N VAL A 49 2.15 -1.44 11.63
CA VAL A 49 1.95 0.01 11.69
C VAL A 49 2.33 0.56 13.06
N ASN A 50 1.84 -0.06 14.14
CA ASN A 50 2.19 0.34 15.50
C ASN A 50 3.69 0.17 15.80
N MET A 51 4.33 -0.87 15.28
CA MET A 51 5.77 -1.09 15.43
C MET A 51 6.58 0.01 14.72
N VAL A 52 6.21 0.33 13.47
CA VAL A 52 6.83 1.41 12.70
C VAL A 52 6.61 2.76 13.39
N TYR A 53 5.40 3.06 13.85
CA TYR A 53 5.10 4.27 14.62
C TYR A 53 5.93 4.35 15.91
N LYS A 54 6.10 3.25 16.64
CA LYS A 54 6.97 3.22 17.84
C LYS A 54 8.44 3.43 17.49
N GLN A 55 8.93 2.86 16.40
CA GLN A 55 10.32 3.05 15.96
C GLN A 55 10.59 4.47 15.46
N ILE A 56 9.61 5.12 14.82
CA ILE A 56 9.72 6.49 14.33
C ILE A 56 9.52 7.49 15.49
N GLY A 57 8.47 7.32 16.30
CA GLY A 57 8.14 8.21 17.42
C GLY A 57 9.02 8.02 18.66
N GLY A 58 9.58 6.82 18.88
CA GLY A 58 10.48 6.53 19.99
C GLY A 58 11.86 7.19 19.88
N LYS A 59 12.23 7.74 18.71
CA LYS A 59 13.44 8.55 18.55
C LYS A 59 13.29 10.00 19.06
N VAL A 60 12.08 10.46 19.39
CA VAL A 60 11.81 11.85 19.78
C VAL A 60 11.99 12.10 21.29
N TYR A 61 12.20 11.07 22.11
CA TYR A 61 12.44 11.22 23.56
C TYR A 61 13.72 10.52 24.01
N HIS A 62 14.86 11.13 23.73
CA HIS A 62 16.08 11.03 24.54
C HIS A 62 16.66 12.45 24.69
N THR A 63 15.91 13.33 25.38
CA THR A 63 16.50 14.50 26.02
C THR A 63 16.99 14.01 27.37
N ARG A 64 18.27 13.65 27.43
CA ARG A 64 19.01 13.50 28.69
C ARG A 64 19.97 14.67 28.79
#